data_AF-A0A1Q7GJN7-F1
#
_entry.id   AF-A0A1Q7GJN7-F1
#
_cell.length_a   1.000
_cell.length_b   1.000
_cell.length_c   1.000
_cell.angle_alpha   90.00
_cell.angle_beta   90.00
_cell.angle_gamma   90.00
#
_symmetry.space_group_name_H-M   'P 1'
#
loop_
_entity.id
_entity.type
_entity.pdbx_description
1 polymer ?
#
loop_
_entity_poly.entity_id
_entity_poly.type
_entity_poly.pdbx_seq_one_letter_code
_entity_poly.pdbx_strand_id
1 'polypeptide(L)'
;MKEPAMSIEMIRGLYDYHWWANRRLFDVAASLGDAAAGREVGSQFSFATVRRMLAHLYAADWGWLQRWKGTSPTKLPGDDIPSLTALREHWDALEKEQRAFIARLTETDLGRLVEYRNTEGKPFRLALWPLLQHVANHATHHRSEIATMITMISGSPPDTGIVTYELIKSGQIASR
;
A
#
# COMPACT_ATOMS: atom_id res chain seq x y z
N MET A 1 -22.85 -12.22 21.65
CA MET A 1 -22.88 -12.62 20.23
C MET A 1 -21.50 -13.18 19.90
N LYS A 2 -21.39 -14.32 19.19
CA LYS A 2 -20.08 -14.76 18.66
C LYS A 2 -19.63 -13.69 17.65
N GLU A 3 -18.39 -13.21 17.78
CA GLU A 3 -17.81 -12.39 16.72
C GLU A 3 -17.80 -13.20 15.41
N PRO A 4 -18.17 -12.58 14.27
CA PRO A 4 -18.14 -13.27 12.99
C PRO A 4 -16.73 -13.76 12.71
N ALA A 5 -16.61 -15.00 12.22
CA ALA A 5 -15.33 -15.55 11.81
C ALA A 5 -14.76 -14.69 10.67
N MET A 6 -13.55 -14.17 10.86
CA MET A 6 -12.86 -13.41 9.82
C MET A 6 -12.16 -14.36 8.87
N SER A 7 -12.43 -14.22 7.57
CA SER A 7 -11.84 -15.08 6.54
C SER A 7 -10.40 -14.68 6.24
N ILE A 8 -9.47 -15.62 6.46
CA ILE A 8 -8.07 -15.42 6.07
C ILE A 8 -7.90 -15.31 4.55
N GLU A 9 -8.74 -15.99 3.77
CA GLU A 9 -8.71 -15.91 2.31
C GLU A 9 -9.14 -14.53 1.79
N MET A 10 -10.10 -13.87 2.45
CA MET A 10 -10.44 -12.48 2.11
C MET A 10 -9.25 -11.54 2.35
N ILE A 11 -8.50 -11.73 3.43
CA ILE A 11 -7.29 -10.94 3.70
C ILE A 11 -6.21 -11.23 2.66
N ARG A 12 -5.95 -12.50 2.33
CA ARG A 12 -4.96 -12.88 1.30
C ARG A 12 -5.30 -12.29 -0.05
N GLY A 13 -6.56 -12.41 -0.49
CA GLY A 13 -7.04 -11.80 -1.74
C GLY A 13 -6.91 -10.27 -1.74
N LEU A 14 -7.25 -9.62 -0.63
CA LEU A 14 -7.10 -8.17 -0.47
C LEU A 14 -5.64 -7.71 -0.61
N TYR A 15 -4.69 -8.46 -0.05
CA TYR A 15 -3.27 -8.12 -0.14
C TYR A 15 -2.67 -8.43 -1.51
N ASP A 16 -3.08 -9.52 -2.17
CA ASP A 16 -2.67 -9.78 -3.55
C ASP A 16 -3.12 -8.64 -4.48
N TYR A 17 -4.37 -8.20 -4.32
CA TYR A 17 -4.89 -7.00 -4.99
C TYR A 17 -4.08 -5.75 -4.65
N HIS A 18 -3.81 -5.51 -3.36
CA HIS A 18 -3.05 -4.34 -2.90
C HIS A 18 -1.68 -4.24 -3.57
N TRP A 19 -0.92 -5.34 -3.59
CA TRP A 19 0.40 -5.38 -4.24
C TRP A 19 0.30 -5.16 -5.74
N TRP A 20 -0.65 -5.81 -6.41
CA TRP A 20 -0.88 -5.64 -7.85
C TRP A 20 -1.22 -4.19 -8.20
N ALA A 21 -2.16 -3.57 -7.47
CA ALA A 21 -2.63 -2.22 -7.75
C ALA A 21 -1.54 -1.17 -7.47
N ASN A 22 -0.75 -1.34 -6.41
CA ASN A 22 0.41 -0.48 -6.13
C ASN A 22 1.46 -0.59 -7.24
N ARG A 23 1.81 -1.82 -7.64
CA ARG A 23 2.77 -2.06 -8.72
C ARG A 23 2.33 -1.40 -10.02
N ARG A 24 1.06 -1.54 -10.37
CA ARG A 24 0.49 -1.02 -11.62
C ARG A 24 0.65 0.49 -11.77
N LEU A 25 0.36 1.27 -10.72
CA LEU A 25 0.59 2.73 -10.77
C LEU A 25 2.07 3.09 -10.64
N PHE A 26 2.84 2.31 -9.88
CA PHE A 26 4.28 2.50 -9.78
C PHE A 26 4.94 2.38 -11.15
N ASP A 27 4.59 1.35 -11.94
CA ASP A 27 5.19 1.09 -13.25
C ASP A 27 4.87 2.21 -14.25
N VAL A 28 3.66 2.79 -14.18
CA VAL A 28 3.30 3.99 -14.96
C VAL A 28 4.15 5.19 -14.54
N ALA A 29 4.30 5.46 -13.24
CA ALA A 29 5.15 6.54 -12.78
C ALA A 29 6.62 6.34 -13.20
N ALA A 30 7.11 5.10 -13.17
CA ALA A 30 8.45 4.75 -13.59
C ALA A 30 8.67 4.96 -15.10
N SER A 31 7.68 4.63 -15.94
CA SER A 31 7.79 4.85 -17.39
C SER A 31 7.82 6.34 -17.78
N LEU A 32 7.24 7.21 -16.96
CA LEU A 32 7.33 8.67 -17.13
C LEU A 32 8.70 9.23 -16.73
N GLY A 33 9.47 8.48 -15.94
CA GLY A 33 10.81 8.85 -15.47
C GLY A 33 10.83 9.73 -14.22
N ASP A 34 11.99 9.74 -13.54
CA ASP A 34 12.19 10.44 -12.27
C ASP A 34 11.91 11.94 -12.34
N ALA A 35 12.23 12.60 -13.46
CA ALA A 35 11.97 14.03 -13.64
C ALA A 35 10.46 14.34 -13.60
N ALA A 36 9.64 13.53 -14.28
CA ALA A 36 8.19 13.70 -14.29
C ALA A 36 7.57 13.32 -12.95
N ALA A 37 8.04 12.24 -12.32
CA ALA A 37 7.53 11.81 -11.02
C ALA A 37 7.94 12.72 -9.86
N GLY A 38 9.07 13.43 -10.00
CA GLY A 38 9.61 14.37 -9.02
C GLY A 38 9.12 15.80 -9.16
N ARG A 39 8.44 16.17 -10.24
CA ARG A 39 7.88 17.52 -10.41
C ARG A 39 6.65 17.73 -9.52
N GLU A 40 6.44 18.97 -9.09
CA GLU A 40 5.22 19.36 -8.40
C GLU A 40 4.02 19.33 -9.37
N VAL A 41 2.95 18.66 -8.95
CA VAL A 41 1.67 18.56 -9.66
C VAL A 41 0.63 19.47 -9.02
N GLY A 42 0.67 19.62 -7.69
CA GLY A 42 -0.18 20.55 -6.95
C GLY A 42 -0.11 20.35 -5.44
N SER A 43 -0.18 21.44 -4.69
CA SER A 43 -0.12 21.44 -3.22
C SER A 43 -1.43 20.98 -2.54
N GLN A 44 -2.50 20.81 -3.32
CA GLN A 44 -3.78 20.31 -2.84
C GLN A 44 -3.82 18.81 -2.56
N PHE A 45 -2.83 18.04 -3.05
CA PHE A 45 -2.71 16.61 -2.77
C PHE A 45 -2.01 16.37 -1.43
N SER A 46 -2.18 15.17 -0.87
CA SER A 46 -1.46 14.74 0.35
C SER A 46 0.06 14.97 0.25
N PHE A 47 0.64 14.75 -0.93
CA PHE A 47 2.00 15.17 -1.28
C PHE A 47 2.05 15.74 -2.69
N ALA A 48 2.86 16.78 -2.89
CA ALA A 48 2.87 17.55 -4.13
C ALA A 48 3.42 16.81 -5.37
N THR A 49 4.11 15.68 -5.20
CA THR A 49 4.77 14.93 -6.30
C THR A 49 4.37 13.46 -6.30
N VAL A 50 4.34 12.84 -7.47
CA VAL A 50 4.00 11.41 -7.62
C VAL A 50 4.99 10.53 -6.87
N ARG A 51 6.29 10.86 -6.93
CA ARG A 51 7.33 10.14 -6.19
C ARG A 51 7.09 10.19 -4.68
N ARG A 52 6.69 11.34 -4.13
CA ARG A 52 6.41 11.47 -2.68
C ARG A 52 5.14 10.73 -2.29
N MET A 53 4.11 10.73 -3.13
CA MET A 53 2.91 9.92 -2.93
C MET A 53 3.21 8.42 -2.91
N LEU A 54 4.02 7.92 -3.84
CA LEU A 54 4.46 6.52 -3.85
C LEU A 54 5.33 6.19 -2.63
N ALA A 55 6.24 7.09 -2.24
CA ALA A 55 7.05 6.93 -1.04
C ALA A 55 6.20 6.88 0.24
N HIS A 56 5.10 7.64 0.29
CA HIS A 56 4.13 7.58 1.39
C HIS A 56 3.40 6.23 1.47
N LEU A 57 2.98 5.67 0.33
CA LEU A 57 2.41 4.31 0.31
C LEU A 57 3.39 3.27 0.85
N TYR A 58 4.64 3.31 0.40
CA TYR A 58 5.72 2.47 0.94
C TYR A 58 5.90 2.66 2.45
N ALA A 59 5.95 3.91 2.91
CA ALA A 59 6.12 4.25 4.32
C ALA A 59 4.98 3.73 5.20
N ALA A 60 3.73 3.82 4.71
CA ALA A 60 2.56 3.30 5.37
C ALA A 60 2.60 1.76 5.47
N ASP A 61 2.90 1.07 4.36
CA ASP A 61 3.04 -0.40 4.34
C ASP A 61 4.13 -0.85 5.33
N TRP A 62 5.27 -0.17 5.34
CA TRP A 62 6.39 -0.49 6.23
C TRP A 62 6.01 -0.27 7.69
N GLY A 63 5.50 0.92 8.02
CA GLY A 63 5.18 1.31 9.39
C GLY A 63 4.14 0.40 10.02
N TRP A 64 3.12 0.01 9.25
CA TRP A 64 2.10 -0.92 9.73
C TRP A 64 2.63 -2.35 9.88
N LEU A 65 3.46 -2.84 8.96
CA LEU A 65 4.09 -4.14 9.12
C LEU A 65 4.93 -4.22 10.41
N GLN A 66 5.70 -3.18 10.72
CA GLN A 66 6.43 -3.11 11.99
C GLN A 66 5.47 -3.20 13.19
N ARG A 67 4.37 -2.45 13.16
CA ARG A 67 3.38 -2.46 14.25
C ARG A 67 2.73 -3.83 14.41
N TRP A 68 2.38 -4.52 13.33
CA TRP A 68 1.81 -5.87 13.41
C TRP A 68 2.79 -6.90 14.01
N LYS A 69 4.09 -6.67 13.82
CA LYS A 69 5.19 -7.46 14.42
C LYS A 69 5.55 -7.02 15.84
N GLY A 70 4.87 -6.02 16.40
CA GLY A 70 5.07 -5.55 17.77
C GLY A 70 6.08 -4.41 17.93
N THR A 71 6.55 -3.81 16.85
CA THR A 71 7.46 -2.65 16.89
C THR A 71 6.74 -1.38 16.46
N SER A 72 6.79 -0.32 17.28
CA SER A 72 6.22 0.99 16.93
C SER A 72 7.31 1.96 16.52
N PRO A 73 7.53 2.19 15.21
CA PRO A 73 8.56 3.12 14.76
C PRO A 73 8.17 4.57 15.08
N THR A 74 9.16 5.37 15.46
CA THR A 74 9.00 6.80 15.76
C THR A 74 9.22 7.70 14.53
N LYS A 75 9.92 7.19 13.51
CA LYS A 75 10.12 7.84 12.21
C LYS A 75 9.74 6.87 11.10
N LEU A 76 9.06 7.38 10.07
CA LEU A 76 8.74 6.62 8.87
C LEU A 76 9.82 6.87 7.79
N PRO A 77 10.12 5.88 6.93
CA PRO A 77 11.01 6.07 5.80
C PRO A 77 10.29 6.82 4.66
N GLY A 78 11.00 7.16 3.59
CA GLY A 78 10.39 7.70 2.35
C GLY A 78 10.69 9.17 2.03
N ASP A 79 11.07 9.97 3.03
CA ASP A 79 11.39 11.40 2.83
C ASP A 79 12.63 11.63 1.97
N ASP A 80 13.64 10.80 2.16
CA ASP A 80 14.97 11.00 1.58
C ASP A 80 15.26 10.06 0.39
N ILE A 81 14.22 9.42 -0.19
CA ILE A 81 14.42 8.46 -1.28
C ILE A 81 14.67 9.20 -2.61
N PRO A 82 15.84 9.02 -3.26
CA PRO A 82 16.31 9.91 -4.32
C PRO A 82 15.70 9.62 -5.70
N SER A 83 15.13 8.44 -5.92
CA SER A 83 14.59 8.02 -7.21
C SER A 83 13.51 6.96 -7.07
N LEU A 84 12.72 6.77 -8.12
CA LEU A 84 11.78 5.67 -8.23
C LEU A 84 12.50 4.32 -8.17
N THR A 85 13.67 4.16 -8.81
CA THR A 85 14.45 2.91 -8.72
C THR A 85 14.81 2.56 -7.27
N ALA A 86 15.35 3.53 -6.51
CA ALA A 86 15.68 3.31 -5.10
C ALA A 86 14.43 3.01 -4.26
N LEU A 87 13.32 3.72 -4.53
CA LEU A 87 12.04 3.42 -3.89
C LEU A 87 11.60 1.98 -4.18
N ARG A 88 11.77 1.52 -5.42
CA ARG A 88 11.34 0.19 -5.84
C ARG A 88 12.10 -0.91 -5.14
N GLU A 89 13.42 -0.77 -5.03
CA GLU A 89 14.27 -1.73 -4.33
C GLU A 89 13.85 -1.93 -2.87
N HIS A 90 13.63 -0.82 -2.15
CA HIS A 90 13.14 -0.87 -0.78
C HIS A 90 11.75 -1.49 -0.67
N TRP A 91 10.85 -1.11 -1.56
CA TRP A 91 9.47 -1.58 -1.52
C TRP A 91 9.36 -3.04 -1.95
N ASP A 92 10.23 -3.55 -2.84
CA ASP A 92 10.31 -4.98 -3.21
C ASP A 92 10.72 -5.85 -2.02
N ALA A 93 11.73 -5.40 -1.26
CA ALA A 93 12.14 -6.08 -0.04
C ALA A 93 10.99 -6.12 1.00
N LEU A 94 10.29 -4.99 1.15
CA LEU A 94 9.12 -4.90 2.03
C LEU A 94 7.97 -5.78 1.57
N GLU A 95 7.62 -5.79 0.28
CA GLU A 95 6.55 -6.64 -0.27
C GLU A 95 6.84 -8.12 -0.01
N LYS A 96 8.10 -8.55 -0.16
CA LYS A 96 8.52 -9.92 0.19
C LYS A 96 8.28 -10.24 1.67
N GLU A 97 8.65 -9.33 2.57
CA GLU A 97 8.43 -9.49 4.01
C GLU A 97 6.93 -9.52 4.36
N GLN A 98 6.15 -8.60 3.77
CA GLN A 98 4.72 -8.50 3.98
C GLN A 98 4.00 -9.76 3.47
N ARG A 99 4.36 -10.28 2.29
CA ARG A 99 3.88 -11.55 1.76
C ARG A 99 4.14 -12.71 2.72
N ALA A 100 5.36 -12.81 3.25
CA ALA A 100 5.71 -13.84 4.21
C ALA A 100 4.97 -13.69 5.54
N PHE A 101 4.67 -12.46 5.97
CA PHE A 101 3.84 -12.19 7.14
C PHE A 101 2.40 -12.68 6.92
N ILE A 102 1.74 -12.21 5.85
CA ILE A 102 0.36 -12.55 5.52
C ILE A 102 0.18 -14.06 5.29
N ALA A 103 1.13 -14.72 4.63
CA ALA A 103 1.05 -16.16 4.37
C ALA A 103 1.02 -17.01 5.65
N ARG A 104 1.67 -16.55 6.73
CA ARG A 104 1.75 -17.26 8.01
C ARG A 104 0.55 -17.04 8.93
N LEU A 105 -0.30 -16.06 8.63
CA LEU A 105 -1.48 -15.79 9.43
C LEU A 105 -2.52 -16.91 9.28
N THR A 106 -3.17 -17.23 10.39
CA THR A 106 -4.38 -18.04 10.48
C THR A 106 -5.59 -17.17 10.75
N GLU A 107 -6.80 -17.73 10.64
CA GLU A 107 -8.04 -17.01 11.00
C GLU A 107 -8.05 -16.57 12.47
N THR A 108 -7.44 -17.34 13.38
CA THR A 108 -7.31 -16.98 14.79
C THR A 108 -6.43 -15.75 14.99
N ASP A 109 -5.34 -15.62 14.21
CA ASP A 109 -4.43 -14.48 14.31
C ASP A 109 -5.10 -13.15 13.95
N LEU A 110 -6.16 -13.18 13.15
CA LEU A 110 -6.92 -11.98 12.76
C LEU A 110 -7.58 -11.29 13.97
N GLY A 111 -7.93 -12.07 14.99
CA GLY A 111 -8.48 -11.56 16.26
C GLY A 111 -7.43 -11.12 17.28
N ARG A 112 -6.13 -11.41 17.04
CA ARG A 112 -5.05 -11.02 17.95
C ARG A 112 -5.01 -9.50 18.13
N LEU A 113 -4.89 -9.05 19.38
CA LEU A 113 -4.65 -7.65 19.68
C LEU A 113 -3.24 -7.23 19.26
N VAL A 114 -3.17 -6.12 18.55
CA VAL A 114 -1.94 -5.39 18.22
C VAL A 114 -1.93 -4.13 19.07
N GLU A 115 -0.98 -4.06 19.98
CA GLU A 115 -0.66 -2.84 20.73
C GLU A 115 0.40 -2.05 19.95
N TYR A 116 0.14 -0.76 19.73
CA TYR A 116 1.07 0.08 18.98
C TYR A 116 1.03 1.53 19.46
N ARG A 117 2.04 2.30 19.08
CA ARG A 117 2.08 3.75 19.22
C ARG A 117 2.08 4.41 17.85
N ASN A 118 1.42 5.55 17.72
CA ASN A 118 1.61 6.43 16.57
C ASN A 118 3.01 7.10 16.64
N THR A 119 3.37 7.86 15.61
CA THR A 119 4.67 8.57 15.54
C THR A 119 4.82 9.65 16.62
N GLU A 120 3.73 10.11 17.22
CA GLU A 120 3.71 11.03 18.38
C GLU A 120 3.85 10.29 19.73
N GLY A 121 3.99 8.96 19.72
CA GLY A 121 4.13 8.13 20.92
C GLY A 121 2.80 7.79 21.63
N LYS A 122 1.66 8.23 21.10
CA LYS A 122 0.33 7.96 21.67
C LYS A 122 -0.03 6.47 21.50
N PRO A 123 -0.42 5.77 22.59
CA PRO A 123 -0.71 4.34 22.55
C PRO A 123 -2.13 4.04 22.04
N PHE A 124 -2.26 2.92 21.33
CA PHE A 124 -3.50 2.38 20.78
C PHE A 124 -3.47 0.85 20.82
N ARG A 125 -4.66 0.23 20.80
CA ARG A 125 -4.82 -1.22 20.65
C ARG A 125 -6.03 -1.53 19.77
N LEU A 126 -5.86 -2.42 18.80
CA LEU A 126 -6.93 -2.94 17.95
C LEU A 126 -6.65 -4.40 17.61
N ALA A 127 -7.67 -5.16 17.22
CA ALA A 127 -7.44 -6.46 16.58
C ALA A 127 -6.59 -6.28 15.30
N LEU A 128 -5.98 -7.37 14.80
CA LEU A 128 -5.15 -7.31 13.59
C LEU A 128 -5.97 -7.08 12.32
N TRP A 129 -7.15 -7.71 12.20
CA TRP A 129 -7.97 -7.65 10.98
C TRP A 129 -8.34 -6.23 10.49
N PRO A 130 -8.77 -5.25 11.32
CA PRO A 130 -9.12 -3.93 10.83
C PRO A 130 -7.86 -3.13 10.44
N LEU A 131 -6.71 -3.44 11.04
CA LEU A 131 -5.44 -2.81 10.69
C LEU A 131 -4.95 -3.28 9.32
N LEU A 132 -5.12 -4.56 9.02
CA LEU A 132 -4.85 -5.14 7.70
C LEU A 132 -5.75 -4.51 6.62
N GLN A 133 -7.06 -4.42 6.89
CA GLN A 133 -8.00 -3.74 5.97
C GLN A 133 -7.67 -2.26 5.81
N HIS A 134 -7.32 -1.57 6.90
CA HIS A 134 -6.96 -0.17 6.87
C HIS A 134 -5.81 0.11 5.90
N VAL A 135 -4.75 -0.70 5.88
CA VAL A 135 -3.61 -0.48 4.99
C VAL A 135 -4.01 -0.56 3.51
N ALA A 136 -4.75 -1.59 3.12
CA ALA A 136 -5.21 -1.73 1.73
C ALA A 136 -6.22 -0.63 1.33
N ASN A 137 -7.07 -0.20 2.26
CA ASN A 137 -8.03 0.88 2.04
C ASN A 137 -7.37 2.26 1.97
N HIS A 138 -6.42 2.55 2.87
CA HIS A 138 -5.59 3.74 2.86
C HIS A 138 -4.81 3.85 1.55
N ALA A 139 -4.27 2.73 1.06
CA ALA A 139 -3.62 2.70 -0.24
C ALA A 139 -4.60 2.99 -1.38
N THR A 140 -5.84 2.49 -1.34
CA THR A 140 -6.86 2.82 -2.34
C THR A 140 -7.14 4.32 -2.41
N HIS A 141 -7.27 5.00 -1.26
CA HIS A 141 -7.44 6.46 -1.21
C HIS A 141 -6.29 7.20 -1.93
N HIS A 142 -5.04 6.89 -1.56
CA HIS A 142 -3.87 7.55 -2.16
C HIS A 142 -3.56 7.10 -3.59
N ARG A 143 -3.94 5.88 -3.98
CA ARG A 143 -3.88 5.43 -5.39
C ARG A 143 -4.79 6.29 -6.27
N SER A 144 -5.96 6.73 -5.78
CA SER A 144 -6.82 7.66 -6.51
C SER A 144 -6.19 9.04 -6.70
N GLU A 145 -5.49 9.55 -5.68
CA GLU A 145 -4.70 10.79 -5.81
C GLU A 145 -3.58 10.61 -6.85
N ILE A 146 -2.80 9.53 -6.75
CA ILE A 146 -1.72 9.20 -7.71
C ILE A 146 -2.29 9.07 -9.13
N ALA A 147 -3.43 8.40 -9.30
CA ALA A 147 -4.05 8.23 -10.60
C ALA A 147 -4.50 9.58 -11.21
N THR A 148 -5.01 10.48 -10.37
CA THR A 148 -5.34 11.85 -10.77
C THR A 148 -4.08 12.62 -11.18
N MET A 149 -3.00 12.52 -10.40
CA MET A 149 -1.73 13.17 -10.71
C MET A 149 -1.13 12.66 -12.03
N ILE A 150 -1.14 11.34 -12.26
CA ILE A 150 -0.70 10.74 -13.52
C ILE A 150 -1.58 11.24 -14.68
N THR A 151 -2.89 11.36 -14.46
CA THR A 151 -3.82 11.91 -15.46
C THR A 151 -3.42 13.32 -15.89
N MET A 152 -3.06 14.18 -14.93
CA MET A 152 -2.57 15.54 -15.19
C MET A 152 -1.21 15.58 -15.89
N ILE A 153 -0.41 14.52 -15.79
CA ILE A 153 0.93 14.45 -16.37
C ILE A 153 0.92 13.86 -17.79
N SER A 154 0.19 12.77 -18.00
CA SER A 154 0.33 11.92 -19.19
C SER A 154 -0.97 11.25 -19.65
N GLY A 155 -2.12 11.61 -19.08
CA GLY A 155 -3.41 10.97 -19.36
C GLY A 155 -3.73 9.83 -18.38
N SER A 156 -4.97 9.31 -18.46
CA SER A 156 -5.50 8.36 -17.48
C SER A 156 -4.63 7.11 -17.38
N PRO A 157 -4.21 6.70 -16.16
CA PRO A 157 -3.56 5.42 -15.99
C PRO A 157 -4.58 4.27 -16.20
N PRO A 158 -4.09 3.03 -16.31
CA PRO A 158 -4.94 1.85 -16.35
C PRO A 158 -5.75 1.66 -15.06
N ASP A 159 -6.90 0.98 -15.16
CA ASP A 159 -7.74 0.73 -13.99
C ASP A 159 -7.02 -0.10 -12.92
N THR A 160 -7.33 0.22 -11.66
CA THR A 160 -6.80 -0.44 -10.46
C THR A 160 -7.91 -0.99 -9.58
N GLY A 161 -9.14 -1.16 -10.09
CA GLY A 161 -10.23 -1.75 -9.34
C GLY A 161 -10.00 -3.23 -9.02
N ILE A 162 -10.50 -3.68 -7.86
CA ILE A 162 -10.39 -5.08 -7.44
C ILE A 162 -11.09 -6.05 -8.41
N VAL A 163 -12.19 -5.63 -9.05
CA VAL A 163 -12.87 -6.44 -10.08
C VAL A 163 -11.94 -6.64 -11.29
N THR A 164 -11.26 -5.59 -11.73
CA THR A 164 -10.28 -5.68 -12.82
C THR A 164 -9.13 -6.60 -12.46
N TYR A 165 -8.63 -6.52 -11.23
CA TYR A 165 -7.64 -7.46 -10.72
C TYR A 165 -8.11 -8.92 -10.82
N GLU A 166 -9.31 -9.24 -10.34
CA GLU A 166 -9.84 -10.61 -10.38
C GLU A 166 -10.08 -11.11 -11.81
N LEU A 167 -10.54 -10.24 -12.72
CA LEU A 167 -10.72 -10.58 -14.13
C LEU A 167 -9.38 -10.84 -14.83
N ILE A 168 -8.33 -10.08 -14.51
CA ILE A 168 -6.96 -10.33 -15.01
C ILE A 168 -6.41 -11.63 -14.43
N LYS A 169 -6.52 -11.82 -13.11
CA LYS A 169 -6.03 -13.01 -12.39
C LYS A 169 -6.65 -14.30 -12.91
N SER A 170 -7.94 -14.27 -13.25
CA SER A 170 -8.68 -15.40 -13.82
C SER A 170 -8.51 -15.57 -15.33
N GLY A 171 -7.74 -14.70 -15.99
CA GLY A 171 -7.49 -14.75 -17.43
C GLY A 171 -8.66 -14.34 -18.31
N GLN A 172 -9.70 -13.73 -17.73
CA GLN A 172 -10.88 -13.26 -18.47
C GLN A 172 -10.59 -12.00 -19.28
N ILE A 173 -9.64 -11.18 -18.83
CA ILE A 173 -9.14 -10.02 -19.58
C ILE A 173 -7.60 -9.97 -19.53
N ALA A 174 -7.00 -9.36 -20.54
CA ALA A 174 -5.55 -9.13 -20.57
C ALA A 174 -5.15 -7.98 -19.64
N SER A 175 -3.97 -8.09 -19.01
CA SER A 175 -3.32 -6.97 -18.33
C SER A 175 -2.79 -5.99 -19.38
N ARG A 176 -3.64 -5.04 -19.78
CA ARG A 176 -3.24 -3.90 -20.64
C ARG A 176 -2.61 -2.78 -19.82
#